data_AF-A0A0S8C2A4-F1
#
_entry.id   AF-A0A0S8C2A4-F1
#
_cell.length_a   1.000
_cell.length_b   1.000
_cell.length_c   1.000
_cell.angle_alpha   90.00
_cell.angle_beta   90.00
_cell.angle_gamma   90.00
#
_symmetry.space_group_name_H-M   'P 1'
#
loop_
_entity.id
_entity.type
_entity.pdbx_description
1 polymer ?
#
loop_
_entity_poly.entity_id
_entity_poly.type
_entity_poly.pdbx_seq_one_letter_code
_entity_poly.pdbx_strand_id
1 'polypeptide(L)'
;MTYCALLIALSLAVAGCSSGLIVAADNYLTYDHAFNDAAAAKARRSAENLCAQRKQLAVQTRSVCTLTRCKTDYQCVSKENPEEYQPENFMTNQY
;
A
#
# COMPACT_ATOMS: atom_id res chain seq x y z
N MET A 1 -45.47 3.49 -4.89
CA MET A 1 -44.31 3.92 -5.70
C MET A 1 -43.18 4.39 -4.79
N THR A 2 -42.62 3.53 -3.93
CA THR A 2 -41.73 4.00 -2.85
C THR A 2 -40.74 2.94 -2.35
N TYR A 3 -40.31 2.00 -3.20
CA TYR A 3 -39.28 1.01 -2.81
C TYR A 3 -38.12 0.87 -3.82
N CYS A 4 -38.22 1.45 -5.02
CA CYS A 4 -37.14 1.34 -6.02
C CYS A 4 -35.94 2.27 -5.76
N ALA A 5 -36.05 3.25 -4.86
CA ALA A 5 -34.99 4.23 -4.64
C ALA A 5 -33.92 3.80 -3.62
N LEU A 6 -34.20 2.79 -2.79
CA LEU A 6 -33.31 2.40 -1.68
C LEU A 6 -32.28 1.32 -2.04
N LEU A 7 -32.41 0.65 -3.19
CA LEU A 7 -31.47 -0.39 -3.61
C LEU A 7 -30.33 0.12 -4.50
N ILE A 8 -30.45 1.31 -5.09
CA ILE A 8 -29.44 1.85 -6.02
C ILE A 8 -28.25 2.48 -5.29
N ALA A 9 -28.41 2.84 -4.00
CA ALA A 9 -27.34 3.47 -3.23
C ALA A 9 -26.25 2.49 -2.72
N LEU A 10 -26.53 1.17 -2.69
CA LEU A 10 -25.59 0.19 -2.12
C LEU A 10 -24.60 -0.39 -3.16
N SER A 11 -24.82 -0.17 -4.45
CA SER A 11 -23.99 -0.74 -5.52
C SER A 11 -22.72 0.06 -5.85
N LEU A 12 -22.50 1.26 -5.28
CA LEU A 12 -21.31 2.07 -5.60
C LEU A 12 -20.08 1.81 -4.70
N ALA A 13 -20.15 0.88 -3.73
CA ALA A 13 -19.06 0.63 -2.79
C ALA A 13 -18.04 -0.44 -3.25
N VAL A 14 -18.13 -0.96 -4.48
CA VAL A 14 -17.20 -1.96 -5.03
C VAL A 14 -16.51 -1.52 -6.32
N ALA A 15 -16.23 -0.23 -6.47
CA ALA A 15 -15.08 0.21 -7.26
C ALA A 15 -13.82 0.25 -6.39
N GLY A 16 -13.61 -0.82 -5.61
CA GLY A 16 -12.35 -1.05 -4.94
C GLY A 16 -11.31 -1.49 -5.97
N CYS A 17 -10.88 -0.62 -6.90
CA CYS A 17 -9.66 -0.83 -7.68
C CYS A 17 -8.54 -1.03 -6.67
N SER A 18 -8.22 -2.28 -6.38
CA SER A 18 -7.07 -2.66 -5.58
C SER A 18 -5.92 -1.81 -6.11
N SER A 19 -5.25 -1.06 -5.22
CA SER A 19 -3.86 -0.73 -5.51
C SER A 19 -3.23 -2.09 -5.75
N GLY A 20 -2.90 -2.37 -7.01
CA GLY A 20 -2.62 -3.74 -7.45
C GLY A 20 -1.35 -4.15 -6.75
N LEU A 21 -1.46 -4.99 -5.72
CA LEU A 21 -0.31 -5.69 -5.19
C LEU A 21 0.25 -6.50 -6.35
N ILE A 22 1.39 -6.06 -6.88
CA ILE A 22 2.01 -6.66 -8.06
C ILE A 22 2.77 -7.91 -7.61
N VAL A 23 3.46 -7.81 -6.48
CA VAL A 23 4.33 -8.86 -5.95
C VAL A 23 4.22 -8.86 -4.44
N ALA A 24 4.02 -10.04 -3.87
CA ALA A 24 4.35 -10.35 -2.48
C ALA A 24 5.37 -11.47 -2.48
N ALA A 25 6.58 -11.19 -2.02
CA ALA A 25 7.67 -12.15 -1.91
C ALA A 25 8.23 -12.06 -0.49
N ASP A 26 8.10 -13.14 0.28
CA ASP A 26 8.45 -13.19 1.70
C ASP A 26 7.93 -11.98 2.47
N ASN A 27 8.82 -11.11 2.93
CA ASN A 27 8.52 -9.90 3.69
C ASN A 27 8.44 -8.63 2.83
N TYR A 28 8.50 -8.73 1.50
CA TYR A 28 8.45 -7.59 0.57
C TYR A 28 7.10 -7.50 -0.15
N LEU A 29 6.56 -6.29 -0.30
CA LEU A 29 5.29 -5.99 -0.94
C LEU A 29 5.46 -4.84 -1.93
N THR A 30 5.08 -5.04 -3.20
CA THR A 30 5.14 -4.00 -4.24
C THR A 30 3.74 -3.67 -4.74
N TYR A 31 3.41 -2.37 -4.77
CA TYR A 31 2.13 -1.86 -5.25
C TYR A 31 2.31 -0.96 -6.46
N ASP A 32 1.45 -1.13 -7.47
CA ASP A 32 1.26 -0.13 -8.52
C ASP A 32 -0.07 0.61 -8.31
N HIS A 33 0.00 1.93 -8.23
CA HIS A 33 -1.13 2.80 -7.95
C HIS A 33 -1.09 4.09 -8.77
N ALA A 34 -2.22 4.80 -8.87
CA ALA A 34 -2.25 6.09 -9.56
C ALA A 34 -1.42 7.14 -8.83
N PHE A 35 -0.89 8.13 -9.55
CA PHE A 35 -0.19 9.29 -8.97
C PHE A 35 -1.18 10.26 -8.32
N ASN A 36 -1.77 9.85 -7.19
CA ASN A 36 -2.58 10.68 -6.32
C ASN A 36 -2.60 10.15 -4.88
N ASP A 37 -2.94 11.03 -3.94
CA ASP A 37 -2.88 10.75 -2.50
C ASP A 37 -3.84 9.65 -2.07
N ALA A 38 -5.04 9.59 -2.67
CA ALA A 38 -6.03 8.57 -2.35
C ALA A 38 -5.52 7.16 -2.67
N ALA A 39 -4.86 7.00 -3.82
CA ALA A 39 -4.30 5.73 -4.28
C ALA A 39 -3.05 5.33 -3.46
N ALA A 40 -2.21 6.30 -3.09
CA ALA A 40 -1.07 6.09 -2.20
C ALA A 40 -1.53 5.65 -0.80
N ALA A 41 -2.50 6.35 -0.21
CA ALA A 41 -3.08 6.00 1.10
C ALA A 41 -3.75 4.62 1.09
N LYS A 42 -4.32 4.21 -0.05
CA LYS A 42 -4.85 2.85 -0.22
C LYS A 42 -3.75 1.79 -0.27
N ALA A 43 -2.68 2.03 -1.01
CA ALA A 43 -1.53 1.12 -1.07
C ALA A 43 -0.89 0.94 0.32
N ARG A 44 -0.66 2.04 1.03
CA ARG A 44 -0.16 2.05 2.41
C ARG A 44 -1.02 1.22 3.36
N ARG A 45 -2.33 1.51 3.41
CA ARG A 45 -3.26 0.75 4.28
C ARG A 45 -3.28 -0.73 3.94
N SER A 46 -3.17 -1.07 2.65
CA SER A 46 -3.09 -2.47 2.24
C SER A 46 -1.81 -3.14 2.76
N ALA A 47 -0.66 -2.46 2.66
CA ALA A 47 0.61 -2.97 3.17
C ALA A 47 0.58 -3.13 4.69
N GLU A 48 0.10 -2.11 5.41
CA GLU A 48 -0.08 -2.13 6.87
C GLU A 48 -0.96 -3.31 7.30
N ASN A 49 -2.10 -3.53 6.64
CA ASN A 49 -2.99 -4.65 6.93
C ASN A 49 -2.32 -6.01 6.71
N LEU A 50 -1.59 -6.19 5.61
CA LEU A 50 -0.91 -7.46 5.32
C LEU A 50 0.24 -7.74 6.29
N CYS A 51 1.06 -6.73 6.60
CA CYS A 51 2.12 -6.91 7.59
C CYS A 51 1.55 -7.13 9.01
N ALA A 52 0.45 -6.46 9.36
CA ALA A 52 -0.19 -6.63 10.66
C ALA A 52 -0.74 -8.06 10.88
N GLN A 53 -1.24 -8.73 9.82
CA GLN A 53 -1.63 -10.14 9.89
C GLN A 53 -0.46 -11.05 10.33
N ARG A 54 0.79 -10.61 10.07
CA ARG A 54 2.03 -11.30 10.46
C ARG A 54 2.63 -10.75 11.75
N LYS A 55 1.91 -9.87 12.47
CA LYS A 55 2.39 -9.11 13.64
C LYS A 55 3.61 -8.22 13.34
N GLN A 56 3.82 -7.86 12.08
CA GLN A 56 4.91 -7.03 11.59
C GLN A 56 4.43 -5.61 11.28
N LEU A 57 5.36 -4.68 11.11
CA LEU A 57 5.11 -3.31 10.68
C LEU A 57 5.43 -3.18 9.19
N ALA A 58 4.58 -2.46 8.45
CA ALA A 58 4.88 -2.10 7.06
C ALA A 58 5.77 -0.85 7.04
N VAL A 59 6.97 -0.97 6.50
CA VAL A 59 7.88 0.15 6.26
C VAL A 59 7.97 0.39 4.77
N GLN A 60 7.74 1.63 4.33
CA GLN A 60 7.95 2.01 2.94
C GLN A 60 9.46 2.10 2.66
N THR A 61 9.96 1.28 1.74
CA THR A 61 11.39 1.22 1.39
C THR A 61 11.71 2.00 0.12
N ARG A 62 10.74 2.12 -0.80
CA ARG A 62 10.92 2.83 -2.06
C ARG A 62 9.59 3.36 -2.59
N SER A 63 9.62 4.51 -3.23
CA SER A 63 8.50 4.98 -4.07
C SER A 63 9.06 5.67 -5.31
N VAL A 64 8.58 5.26 -6.48
CA VAL A 64 8.96 5.84 -7.78
C VAL A 64 7.70 6.12 -8.56
N CYS A 65 7.56 7.36 -9.02
CA CYS A 65 6.38 7.81 -9.75
C CYS A 65 6.73 8.35 -11.14
N THR A 66 5.86 8.05 -12.10
CA THR A 66 5.66 8.84 -13.32
C THR A 66 4.53 9.84 -13.10
N LEU A 67 4.20 10.65 -14.11
CA LEU A 67 3.11 11.63 -14.02
C LEU A 67 1.72 11.00 -13.76
N THR A 68 1.55 9.70 -13.99
CA THR A 68 0.24 9.03 -13.90
C THR A 68 0.22 7.82 -12.97
N ARG A 69 1.38 7.23 -12.68
CA ARG A 69 1.50 5.97 -11.93
C ARG A 69 2.66 6.01 -10.95
N CYS A 70 2.54 5.29 -9.85
CA CYS A 70 3.60 5.06 -8.90
C CYS A 70 3.75 3.59 -8.62
N LYS A 71 5.00 3.15 -8.51
CA LYS A 71 5.37 1.90 -7.87
C LYS A 71 5.90 2.21 -6.47
N THR A 72 5.26 1.65 -5.46
CA THR A 72 5.67 1.82 -4.06
C THR A 72 5.93 0.45 -3.43
N ASP A 73 7.10 0.33 -2.83
CA ASP A 73 7.57 -0.89 -2.19
C ASP A 73 7.54 -0.74 -0.67
N TYR A 74 7.06 -1.79 0.00
CA TYR A 74 7.02 -1.92 1.44
C TYR A 74 7.72 -3.20 1.88
N GLN A 75 8.28 -3.16 3.08
CA GLN A 75 8.82 -4.33 3.76
C GLN A 75 8.12 -4.53 5.10
N CYS A 76 7.70 -5.76 5.38
CA CYS A 76 7.17 -6.18 6.67
C CYS A 76 8.34 -6.50 7.62
N VAL A 77 8.48 -5.73 8.70
CA VAL A 77 9.57 -5.86 9.66
C VAL A 77 9.04 -6.21 11.06
N SER A 78 9.85 -6.87 11.89
CA SER A 78 9.47 -7.15 13.28
C SER A 78 9.28 -5.83 14.04
N LYS A 79 8.33 -5.82 14.99
CA LYS A 79 8.08 -4.68 15.88
C LYS A 79 9.23 -4.40 16.85
N GLU A 80 10.15 -5.34 17.02
CA GLU A 80 11.27 -5.22 17.96
C GLU A 80 12.38 -4.30 17.41
N ASN A 81 12.48 -4.13 16.09
CA ASN A 81 13.49 -3.27 15.44
C ASN A 81 12.87 -2.38 14.35
N PRO A 82 11.93 -1.47 14.68
CA PRO A 82 11.32 -0.59 13.69
C PRO A 82 12.32 0.44 13.11
N GLU A 83 13.36 0.80 13.88
CA GLU A 83 14.36 1.82 13.52
C GLU A 83 15.50 1.28 12.65
N GLU A 84 15.68 -0.05 12.57
CA GLU A 84 16.67 -0.66 11.68
C GLU A 84 16.36 -0.38 10.21
N TYR A 85 15.08 -0.10 9.90
CA TYR A 85 14.56 0.16 8.57
C TYR A 85 14.17 1.63 8.38
N GLN A 86 15.12 2.56 8.61
CA GLN A 86 14.97 3.94 8.16
C GLN A 86 15.47 4.09 6.71
N PRO A 87 14.67 4.63 5.77
CA PRO A 87 15.06 4.76 4.36
C PRO A 87 16.31 5.64 4.15
N GLU A 88 16.60 6.53 5.09
CA GLU A 88 17.80 7.38 5.11
C GLU A 88 19.11 6.58 5.26
N ASN A 89 19.08 5.38 5.85
CA ASN A 89 20.25 4.48 5.91
C ASN A 89 20.46 3.64 4.63
N PHE A 90 19.51 3.64 3.68
CA PHE A 90 19.67 2.98 2.38
C PHE A 90 20.29 3.89 1.31
N MET A 91 20.24 5.22 1.50
CA MET A 91 20.83 6.17 0.53
C MET A 91 22.35 6.35 0.70
N THR A 92 22.93 5.99 1.84
CA THR A 92 24.37 6.18 2.12
C THR A 92 25.27 5.05 1.62
N ASN A 93 24.70 3.95 1.10
CA ASN A 93 25.46 2.81 0.55
C ASN A 93 25.23 2.62 -0.97
N GLN A 94 25.31 3.70 -1.74
CA GLN A 94 25.50 3.62 -3.19
C GLN A 94 26.81 4.34 -3.57
N TYR A 95 27.92 3.63 -3.37
CA TYR A 95 29.19 3.92 -4.04
C TYR A 95 29.16 3.40 -5.47
#